data_AF-A0A1Q7B5I0-F1
#
_entry.id   AF-A0A1Q7B5I0-F1
#
_cell.length_a   1.000
_cell.length_b   1.000
_cell.length_c   1.000
_cell.angle_alpha   90.00
_cell.angle_beta   90.00
_cell.angle_gamma   90.00
#
_symmetry.space_group_name_H-M   'P 1'
#
loop_
_entity.id
_entity.type
_entity.pdbx_description
1 polymer ?
#
loop_
_entity_poly.entity_id
_entity_poly.type
_entity_poly.pdbx_seq_one_letter_code
_entity_poly.pdbx_strand_id
1 'polypeptide(L)'
;MPIGTEFINCEVEEHVSLQKVGYGRHATHSEQYATSSLTSGVESEILKFLLWMKREGYSESSIRNVRKVLQKLARRIGTLLDGDTVKDHVSNMDVRGGTKKNNLLAYKLYATWKGFKFDIPRVADTEPQLPFIPLEAELDCLIHSKTGHISDFPGKTPPFGTLLHLVYRLEDE
;
A
#
# COMPACT_ATOMS: atom_id res chain seq x y z
N MET A 1 84.04 -4.57 19.06
CA MET A 1 82.70 -4.04 19.38
C MET A 1 81.70 -4.59 18.37
N PRO A 2 80.52 -5.03 18.82
CA PRO A 2 79.72 -6.04 18.12
C PRO A 2 78.75 -5.52 17.06
N ILE A 3 78.44 -6.46 16.16
CA ILE A 3 77.44 -6.51 15.08
C ILE A 3 76.05 -6.01 15.51
N GLY A 4 75.48 -5.09 14.73
CA GLY A 4 74.08 -4.67 14.82
C GLY A 4 73.29 -5.24 13.64
N THR A 5 72.61 -6.36 13.88
CA THR A 5 71.67 -7.01 12.98
C THR A 5 70.37 -6.21 12.92
N GLU A 6 69.90 -5.89 11.71
CA GLU A 6 68.59 -5.27 11.50
C GLU A 6 67.50 -6.31 11.75
N PHE A 7 66.70 -6.08 12.80
CA PHE A 7 65.54 -6.89 13.14
C PHE A 7 64.39 -6.55 12.18
N ILE A 8 64.06 -7.52 11.33
CA ILE A 8 62.80 -7.63 10.61
C ILE A 8 61.72 -7.95 11.66
N ASN A 9 60.85 -6.99 11.96
CA ASN A 9 59.66 -7.28 12.77
C ASN A 9 58.57 -7.87 11.89
N CYS A 10 58.31 -9.14 12.19
CA CYS A 10 57.12 -9.91 11.90
C CYS A 10 55.99 -9.45 12.84
N GLU A 11 54.89 -8.97 12.30
CA GLU A 11 53.58 -8.89 12.98
C GLU A 11 52.56 -9.44 11.97
N VAL A 12 52.30 -10.74 12.04
CA VAL A 12 51.26 -11.39 12.86
C VAL A 12 49.88 -10.95 12.40
N GLU A 13 49.26 -11.83 11.62
CA GLU A 13 47.83 -11.83 11.38
C GLU A 13 47.06 -11.91 12.71
N GLU A 14 46.13 -10.98 12.92
CA GLU A 14 45.01 -11.20 13.83
C GLU A 14 43.70 -10.67 13.23
N HIS A 15 42.83 -11.65 12.96
CA HIS A 15 41.39 -11.64 13.16
C HIS A 15 40.52 -10.63 12.38
N VAL A 16 39.91 -11.16 11.31
CA VAL A 16 38.62 -10.73 10.76
C VAL A 16 37.59 -10.65 11.90
N SER A 17 37.30 -9.43 12.34
CA SER A 17 36.16 -9.14 13.20
C SER A 17 34.90 -9.36 12.38
N LEU A 18 34.19 -10.45 12.68
CA LEU A 18 32.80 -10.66 12.25
C LEU A 18 31.96 -9.51 12.78
N GLN A 19 31.75 -8.48 11.95
CA GLN A 19 30.75 -7.45 12.21
C GLN A 19 29.37 -8.13 12.20
N LYS A 20 28.87 -8.45 13.38
CA LYS A 20 27.46 -8.81 13.61
C LYS A 20 26.61 -7.67 13.08
N VAL A 21 25.98 -7.88 11.92
CA VAL A 21 24.96 -6.99 11.38
C VAL A 21 23.77 -7.04 12.33
N GLY A 22 23.76 -6.16 13.33
CA GLY A 22 22.59 -5.95 14.15
C GLY A 22 21.50 -5.35 13.28
N TYR A 23 20.35 -6.01 13.21
CA TYR A 23 19.14 -5.43 12.62
C TYR A 23 18.84 -4.12 13.36
N GLY A 24 19.09 -3.01 12.68
CA GLY A 24 18.90 -1.68 13.19
C GLY A 24 17.47 -1.54 13.72
N ARG A 25 17.37 -1.06 14.96
CA ARG A 25 16.11 -0.71 15.61
C ARG A 25 15.33 0.20 14.67
N HIS A 26 14.14 -0.23 14.24
CA HIS A 26 13.21 0.66 13.54
C HIS A 26 12.93 1.84 14.48
N ALA A 27 13.44 3.02 14.15
CA ALA A 27 13.11 4.24 14.87
C ALA A 27 11.60 4.44 14.75
N THR A 28 10.88 4.24 15.86
CA THR A 28 9.51 4.70 16.02
C THR A 28 9.55 6.22 15.97
N HIS A 29 9.23 6.78 14.81
CA HIS A 29 9.11 8.21 14.62
C HIS A 29 7.99 8.73 15.54
N SER A 30 8.36 9.32 16.67
CA SER A 30 7.43 10.09 17.50
C SER A 30 6.94 11.27 16.67
N GLU A 31 5.66 11.28 16.30
CA GLU A 31 5.04 12.41 15.61
C GLU A 31 4.98 13.60 16.57
N GLN A 32 5.99 14.47 16.47
CA GLN A 32 5.95 15.79 17.07
C GLN A 32 4.97 16.65 16.28
N TYR A 33 3.80 16.94 16.87
CA TYR A 33 2.86 17.92 16.36
C TYR A 33 3.42 19.32 16.62
N ALA A 34 4.37 19.77 15.80
CA ALA A 34 4.86 21.13 15.84
C ALA A 34 3.75 22.09 15.40
N THR A 35 3.23 22.87 16.34
CA THR A 35 2.21 23.89 16.07
C THR A 35 2.88 25.19 15.61
N SER A 36 2.45 25.62 14.41
CA SER A 36 2.41 26.97 13.83
C SER A 36 3.71 27.72 13.54
N SER A 37 4.04 27.81 12.26
CA SER A 37 4.54 29.05 11.64
C SER A 37 3.66 29.35 10.44
N LEU A 38 3.01 30.53 10.43
CA LEU A 38 2.21 31.15 9.36
C LEU A 38 2.03 30.29 8.10
N THR A 39 1.15 29.28 8.17
CA THR A 39 0.86 28.44 7.02
C THR A 39 0.09 29.28 6.00
N SER A 40 0.44 29.16 4.73
CA SER A 40 -0.34 29.77 3.65
C SER A 40 -1.83 29.42 3.80
N GLY A 41 -2.73 30.30 3.37
CA GLY A 41 -4.18 30.11 3.54
C GLY A 41 -4.64 28.70 3.12
N VAL A 42 -4.10 28.20 2.01
CA VAL A 42 -4.36 26.87 1.46
C VAL A 42 -3.89 25.73 2.38
N GLU A 43 -2.71 25.82 2.98
CA GLU A 43 -2.20 24.80 3.90
C GLU A 43 -3.06 24.69 5.16
N SER A 44 -3.55 25.82 5.67
CA SER A 44 -4.45 25.81 6.82
C SER A 44 -5.76 25.07 6.52
N GLU A 45 -6.27 25.18 5.30
CA GLU A 45 -7.46 24.44 4.86
C GLU A 45 -7.19 22.94 4.72
N ILE A 46 -6.04 22.57 4.16
CA ILE A 46 -5.63 21.17 4.06
C ILE A 46 -5.53 20.56 5.46
N LEU A 47 -4.98 21.27 6.45
CA LEU A 47 -4.92 20.79 7.82
C LEU A 47 -6.31 20.58 8.44
N LYS A 48 -7.26 21.51 8.23
CA LYS A 48 -8.65 21.34 8.67
C LYS A 48 -9.30 20.10 8.05
N PHE A 49 -9.06 19.87 6.77
CA PHE A 49 -9.53 18.69 6.06
C PHE A 49 -8.92 17.38 6.60
N LEU A 50 -7.61 17.34 6.83
CA LEU A 50 -6.93 16.17 7.40
C LEU A 50 -7.41 15.86 8.82
N LEU A 51 -7.69 16.90 9.63
CA LEU A 51 -8.27 16.72 10.95
C LEU A 51 -9.69 16.15 10.86
N TRP A 52 -10.49 16.58 9.89
CA TRP A 52 -11.80 15.98 9.62
C TRP A 52 -11.67 14.51 9.21
N MET A 53 -10.73 14.15 8.32
CA MET A 53 -10.47 12.75 7.96
C MET A 53 -10.10 11.89 9.19
N LYS A 54 -9.31 12.43 10.12
CA LYS A 54 -8.98 11.70 11.35
C LYS A 54 -10.21 11.42 12.21
N ARG A 55 -11.18 12.34 12.24
CA ARG A 55 -12.45 12.19 12.98
C ARG A 55 -13.39 11.17 12.34
N GLU A 56 -13.37 11.08 11.02
CA GLU A 56 -14.18 10.11 10.25
C GLU A 56 -13.61 8.67 10.33
N GLY A 57 -12.41 8.49 10.89
CA GLY A 57 -11.81 7.17 11.09
C GLY A 57 -11.03 6.63 9.88
N TYR A 58 -10.57 7.48 8.97
CA TYR A 58 -9.69 7.05 7.88
C TYR A 58 -8.36 6.52 8.43
N SER A 59 -7.77 5.54 7.74
CA SER A 59 -6.46 5.01 8.11
C SER A 59 -5.34 6.05 7.97
N GLU A 60 -4.38 6.01 8.89
CA GLU A 60 -3.24 6.95 8.91
C GLU A 60 -2.41 6.90 7.61
N SER A 61 -2.32 5.73 6.96
CA SER A 61 -1.70 5.60 5.65
C SER A 61 -2.43 6.39 4.56
N SER A 62 -3.76 6.34 4.56
CA SER A 62 -4.60 7.10 3.63
C SER A 62 -4.50 8.60 3.88
N ILE A 63 -4.55 9.03 5.14
CA ILE A 63 -4.39 10.45 5.53
C ILE A 63 -3.05 10.99 5.04
N ARG A 64 -1.95 10.25 5.26
CA ARG A 64 -0.62 10.63 4.76
C ARG A 64 -0.56 10.72 3.25
N ASN A 65 -1.18 9.78 2.53
CA ASN A 65 -1.18 9.79 1.07
C ASN A 65 -1.96 11.00 0.52
N VAL A 66 -3.18 11.22 1.04
CA VAL A 66 -4.03 12.33 0.66
C VAL A 66 -3.36 13.68 0.95
N ARG A 67 -2.71 13.83 2.12
CA ARG A 67 -1.90 15.02 2.44
C ARG A 67 -0.85 15.30 1.37
N LYS A 68 -0.06 14.29 0.99
CA LYS A 68 1.01 14.43 -0.01
C LYS A 68 0.45 14.88 -1.36
N VAL A 69 -0.66 14.28 -1.79
CA VAL A 69 -1.32 14.62 -3.05
C VAL A 69 -1.83 16.06 -3.02
N LEU A 70 -2.59 16.45 -1.99
CA LEU A 70 -3.15 17.80 -1.89
C LEU A 70 -2.07 18.88 -1.79
N GLN A 71 -0.99 18.64 -1.04
CA GLN A 71 0.16 19.54 -1.01
C GLN A 71 0.83 19.66 -2.37
N LYS A 72 0.99 18.56 -3.11
CA LYS A 72 1.57 18.57 -4.46
C LYS A 72 0.70 19.38 -5.43
N LEU A 73 -0.63 19.18 -5.38
CA LEU A 73 -1.58 19.93 -6.20
C LEU A 73 -1.57 21.43 -5.85
N ALA A 74 -1.59 21.76 -4.55
CA ALA A 74 -1.55 23.14 -4.07
C ALA A 74 -0.30 23.88 -4.54
N ARG A 75 0.87 23.23 -4.49
CA ARG A 75 2.14 23.81 -4.94
C ARG A 75 2.19 24.08 -6.45
N ARG A 76 1.47 23.30 -7.26
CA ARG A 76 1.50 23.41 -8.73
C ARG A 76 0.43 24.35 -9.27
N ILE A 77 -0.77 24.30 -8.70
CA ILE A 77 -1.95 25.02 -9.19
C ILE A 77 -2.15 26.34 -8.43
N GLY A 78 -1.66 26.45 -7.20
CA GLY A 78 -1.87 27.61 -6.32
C GLY A 78 -3.25 27.66 -5.67
N THR A 79 -4.30 27.19 -6.37
CA THR A 79 -5.68 27.15 -5.88
C THR A 79 -6.29 25.75 -5.98
N LEU A 80 -7.04 25.33 -4.95
CA LEU A 80 -7.73 24.03 -4.91
C LEU A 80 -9.25 24.13 -5.17
N LEU A 81 -9.78 25.34 -5.32
CA LEU A 81 -11.22 25.58 -5.45
C LEU A 81 -11.75 25.26 -6.85
N ASP A 82 -10.89 25.39 -7.87
CA ASP A 82 -11.27 25.13 -9.24
C ASP A 82 -10.98 23.68 -9.63
N GLY A 83 -12.04 22.93 -9.93
CA GLY A 83 -11.93 21.53 -10.31
C GLY A 83 -11.37 21.32 -11.72
N ASP A 84 -11.53 22.30 -12.61
CA ASP A 84 -11.14 22.14 -14.01
C ASP A 84 -9.62 22.31 -14.18
N THR A 85 -9.00 23.25 -13.47
CA THR A 85 -7.53 23.31 -13.36
C THR A 85 -6.92 22.03 -12.78
N VAL A 86 -7.58 21.39 -11.81
CA VAL A 86 -7.11 20.09 -11.29
C VAL A 86 -7.19 19.01 -12.36
N LYS A 87 -8.28 18.94 -13.13
CA LYS A 87 -8.42 17.96 -14.23
C LYS A 87 -7.36 18.18 -15.30
N ASP A 88 -7.12 19.43 -15.71
CA ASP A 88 -6.12 19.76 -16.72
C ASP A 88 -4.71 19.40 -16.23
N HIS A 89 -4.37 19.79 -15.00
CA HIS A 89 -3.09 19.44 -14.40
C HIS A 89 -2.88 17.92 -14.31
N VAL A 90 -3.89 17.16 -13.87
CA VAL A 90 -3.77 15.70 -13.74
C VAL A 90 -3.70 15.00 -15.11
N SER A 91 -4.40 15.53 -16.11
CA SER A 91 -4.37 15.00 -17.47
C SER A 91 -2.97 15.15 -18.07
N ASN A 92 -2.35 16.32 -17.87
CA ASN A 92 -1.03 16.67 -18.40
C ASN A 92 0.15 16.04 -17.64
N MET A 93 -0.07 15.40 -16.48
CA MET A 93 1.01 14.71 -15.76
C MET A 93 1.48 13.46 -16.52
N ASP A 94 2.80 13.31 -16.68
CA ASP A 94 3.43 12.08 -17.19
C ASP A 94 3.55 11.02 -16.07
N VAL A 95 2.42 10.41 -15.70
CA VAL A 95 2.34 9.34 -14.70
C VAL A 95 1.32 8.29 -15.13
N ARG A 96 1.44 7.06 -14.61
CA ARG A 96 0.47 5.98 -14.87
C ARG A 96 -0.96 6.35 -14.51
N GLY A 97 -1.92 5.77 -15.22
CA GLY A 97 -3.36 6.01 -15.02
C GLY A 97 -3.82 5.70 -13.59
N GLY A 98 -3.27 4.65 -12.96
CA GLY A 98 -3.55 4.35 -11.54
C GLY A 98 -3.17 5.50 -10.60
N THR A 99 -2.02 6.15 -10.81
CA THR A 99 -1.59 7.32 -10.03
C THR A 99 -2.46 8.55 -10.33
N LYS A 100 -2.81 8.79 -11.60
CA LYS A 100 -3.75 9.87 -11.98
C LYS A 100 -5.10 9.69 -11.27
N LYS A 101 -5.63 8.46 -11.27
CA LYS A 101 -6.89 8.11 -10.61
C LYS A 101 -6.82 8.34 -9.11
N ASN A 102 -5.73 7.93 -8.45
CA ASN A 102 -5.53 8.19 -7.01
C ASN A 102 -5.49 9.70 -6.69
N ASN A 103 -4.86 10.50 -7.55
CA ASN A 103 -4.84 11.96 -7.38
C ASN A 103 -6.24 12.56 -7.48
N LEU A 104 -7.04 12.13 -8.46
CA LEU A 104 -8.42 12.57 -8.65
C LEU A 104 -9.33 12.12 -7.50
N LEU A 105 -9.13 10.91 -6.98
CA LEU A 105 -9.89 10.39 -5.83
C LEU A 105 -9.60 11.19 -4.56
N ALA A 106 -8.33 11.51 -4.29
CA ALA A 106 -7.95 12.36 -3.17
C ALA A 106 -8.59 13.75 -3.27
N TYR A 107 -8.59 14.34 -4.48
CA TYR A 107 -9.24 15.63 -4.72
C TYR A 107 -10.77 15.56 -4.58
N LYS A 108 -11.41 14.49 -5.09
CA LYS A 108 -12.86 14.28 -4.93
C LYS A 108 -13.27 14.26 -3.45
N LEU A 109 -12.49 13.61 -2.60
CA LEU A 109 -12.76 13.55 -1.17
C LEU A 109 -12.69 14.95 -0.54
N TYR A 110 -11.67 15.73 -0.90
CA TYR A 110 -11.55 17.13 -0.48
C TYR A 110 -12.70 18.00 -0.99
N ALA A 111 -13.09 17.85 -2.26
CA ALA A 111 -14.22 18.56 -2.86
C ALA A 111 -15.54 18.24 -2.15
N THR A 112 -15.77 16.95 -1.84
CA THR A 112 -16.95 16.50 -1.08
C THR A 112 -17.00 17.15 0.31
N TRP A 113 -15.88 17.19 1.01
CA TRP A 113 -15.79 17.86 2.32
C TRP A 113 -16.07 19.36 2.25
N LYS A 114 -15.62 20.03 1.19
CA LYS A 114 -15.93 21.45 0.93
C LYS A 114 -17.38 21.68 0.45
N GLY A 115 -18.12 20.63 0.08
CA GLY A 115 -19.48 20.72 -0.45
C GLY A 115 -19.56 20.88 -1.98
N PHE A 116 -18.46 20.72 -2.70
CA PHE A 116 -18.43 20.76 -4.16
C PHE A 116 -18.67 19.37 -4.76
N LYS A 117 -19.46 19.31 -5.83
CA LYS A 117 -19.59 18.09 -6.65
C LYS A 117 -18.45 18.04 -7.66
N PHE A 118 -17.55 17.08 -7.48
CA PHE A 118 -16.46 16.81 -8.42
C PHE A 118 -16.69 15.47 -9.11
N ASP A 119 -16.90 15.50 -10.42
CA ASP A 119 -16.97 14.30 -11.25
C ASP A 119 -15.59 13.88 -11.74
N ILE A 120 -15.30 12.58 -11.65
CA ILE A 120 -13.97 12.05 -11.98
C ILE A 120 -13.93 11.80 -13.49
N PRO A 121 -13.02 12.43 -14.23
CA PRO A 121 -12.87 12.15 -15.66
C PRO A 121 -12.43 10.70 -15.90
N ARG A 122 -12.75 10.17 -17.09
CA ARG A 122 -12.25 8.85 -17.49
C ARG A 122 -10.73 8.91 -17.65
N VAL A 123 -10.04 8.09 -16.85
CA VAL A 123 -8.57 7.98 -16.89
C VAL A 123 -8.20 6.78 -17.76
N ALA A 124 -7.47 7.01 -18.84
CA ALA A 124 -6.87 5.96 -19.66
C ALA A 124 -5.71 5.28 -18.90
N ASP A 125 -5.30 4.08 -19.35
CA ASP A 125 -4.08 3.41 -18.88
C ASP A 125 -4.06 3.06 -17.39
N THR A 126 -5.21 2.63 -16.85
CA THR A 126 -5.21 1.91 -15.57
C THR A 126 -4.69 0.50 -15.85
N GLU A 127 -3.73 0.03 -15.04
CA GLU A 127 -3.19 -1.32 -15.20
C GLU A 127 -4.32 -2.36 -15.16
N PRO A 128 -4.29 -3.37 -16.05
CA PRO A 128 -5.24 -4.45 -15.99
C PRO A 128 -5.14 -5.12 -14.62
N GLN A 129 -6.28 -5.53 -14.06
CA GLN A 129 -6.25 -6.37 -12.87
C GLN A 129 -5.48 -7.63 -13.21
N LEU A 130 -4.47 -7.94 -12.40
CA LEU A 130 -3.71 -9.17 -12.57
C LEU A 130 -4.70 -10.34 -12.51
N PRO A 131 -4.71 -11.25 -13.50
CA PRO A 131 -5.57 -12.42 -13.44
C PRO A 131 -5.24 -13.21 -12.17
N PHE A 132 -6.27 -13.83 -11.61
CA PHE A 132 -6.12 -14.66 -10.43
C PHE A 132 -5.15 -15.81 -10.72
N ILE A 133 -4.05 -15.87 -9.97
CA ILE A 133 -3.10 -16.98 -9.99
C ILE A 133 -3.51 -17.89 -8.83
N PRO A 134 -4.03 -19.09 -9.09
CA PRO A 134 -4.47 -20.00 -8.04
C PRO A 134 -3.31 -20.43 -7.15
N LEU A 135 -3.63 -20.72 -5.89
CA LEU A 135 -2.71 -21.33 -4.94
C LEU A 135 -2.49 -22.81 -5.30
N GLU A 136 -1.34 -23.38 -4.90
CA GLU A 136 -1.04 -24.80 -5.08
C GLU A 136 -2.18 -25.71 -4.55
N ALA A 137 -2.74 -25.39 -3.37
CA ALA A 137 -3.85 -26.15 -2.81
C ALA A 137 -5.12 -26.11 -3.67
N GLU A 138 -5.36 -25.02 -4.40
CA GLU A 138 -6.51 -24.91 -5.31
C GLU A 138 -6.28 -25.69 -6.60
N LEU A 139 -5.03 -25.71 -7.08
CA LEU A 139 -4.61 -26.55 -8.21
C LEU A 139 -4.73 -28.03 -7.86
N ASP A 140 -4.27 -28.44 -6.67
CA ASP A 140 -4.41 -29.80 -6.18
C ASP A 140 -5.89 -30.19 -6.09
N CYS A 141 -6.74 -29.38 -5.46
CA CYS A 141 -8.18 -29.63 -5.41
C CYS A 141 -8.79 -29.83 -6.80
N LEU A 142 -8.37 -29.01 -7.78
CA LEU A 142 -8.83 -29.15 -9.16
C LEU A 142 -8.37 -30.47 -9.80
N ILE A 143 -7.11 -30.86 -9.59
CA ILE A 143 -6.55 -32.12 -10.13
C ILE A 143 -7.25 -33.33 -9.52
N HIS A 144 -7.39 -33.37 -8.19
CA HIS A 144 -8.05 -34.45 -7.47
C HIS A 144 -9.54 -34.55 -7.83
N SER A 145 -10.22 -33.43 -8.06
CA SER A 145 -11.63 -33.43 -8.49
C SER A 145 -11.84 -33.98 -9.91
N LYS A 146 -10.81 -34.00 -10.77
CA LYS A 146 -10.92 -34.44 -12.16
C LYS A 146 -10.72 -35.94 -12.32
N THR A 147 -9.97 -36.56 -11.42
CA THR A 147 -9.86 -38.02 -11.30
C THR A 147 -10.95 -38.50 -10.35
N GLY A 148 -11.88 -39.35 -10.77
CA GLY A 148 -13.06 -39.76 -9.97
C GLY A 148 -12.82 -40.45 -8.62
N HIS A 149 -11.62 -40.35 -8.03
CA HIS A 149 -11.32 -40.68 -6.66
C HIS A 149 -11.43 -39.41 -5.78
N ILE A 150 -12.61 -39.22 -5.20
CA ILE A 150 -12.81 -38.42 -3.99
C ILE A 150 -12.12 -39.13 -2.83
N SER A 151 -10.80 -38.99 -2.72
CA SER A 151 -10.09 -39.30 -1.47
C SER A 151 -10.17 -38.08 -0.56
N ASP A 152 -10.92 -38.24 0.52
CA ASP A 152 -11.00 -37.37 1.69
C ASP A 152 -9.65 -36.69 2.01
N PHE A 153 -9.65 -35.35 2.01
CA PHE A 153 -8.54 -34.55 2.47
C PHE A 153 -8.52 -34.58 4.01
N PRO A 154 -7.46 -35.10 4.68
CA PRO A 154 -7.38 -35.03 6.13
C PRO A 154 -7.00 -33.60 6.55
N GLY A 155 -7.98 -32.82 7.02
CA GLY A 155 -7.67 -31.62 7.81
C GLY A 155 -8.36 -30.31 7.44
N LYS A 156 -9.64 -30.32 7.07
CA LYS A 156 -10.65 -29.32 7.49
C LYS A 156 -11.94 -29.60 6.74
N THR A 157 -12.95 -30.05 7.47
CA THR A 157 -14.33 -30.05 6.98
C THR A 157 -14.74 -28.60 6.68
N PRO A 158 -15.32 -28.29 5.51
CA PRO A 158 -16.10 -27.07 5.36
C PRO A 158 -17.44 -27.24 6.10
N PRO A 159 -17.77 -26.41 7.11
CA PRO A 159 -19.12 -26.34 7.62
C PRO A 159 -19.95 -25.47 6.68
N PHE A 160 -20.64 -26.08 5.70
CA PHE A 160 -21.94 -25.63 5.18
C PHE A 160 -22.39 -26.60 4.07
N GLY A 161 -23.47 -27.36 4.30
CA GLY A 161 -24.24 -27.94 3.19
C GLY A 161 -24.33 -29.47 3.07
N THR A 162 -24.36 -30.22 4.18
CA THR A 162 -24.78 -31.64 4.18
C THR A 162 -26.29 -31.80 3.97
N LEU A 163 -26.87 -31.32 2.87
CA LEU A 163 -28.31 -31.46 2.58
C LEU A 163 -28.63 -31.57 1.08
N LEU A 164 -27.96 -32.42 0.32
CA LEU A 164 -28.51 -32.80 -1.00
C LEU A 164 -28.29 -34.26 -1.44
N HIS A 165 -27.87 -35.15 -0.54
CA HIS A 165 -27.64 -36.56 -0.89
C HIS A 165 -28.53 -37.56 -0.13
N LEU A 166 -29.47 -37.08 0.69
CA LEU A 166 -30.46 -37.90 1.41
C LEU A 166 -31.85 -37.92 0.74
N VAL A 167 -31.98 -37.47 -0.51
CA VAL A 167 -33.28 -37.46 -1.24
C VAL A 167 -33.33 -38.45 -2.42
N TYR A 168 -32.22 -39.07 -2.84
CA TYR A 168 -32.24 -40.05 -3.94
C TYR A 168 -31.72 -41.44 -3.52
N ARG A 169 -32.26 -41.98 -2.42
CA ARG A 169 -32.17 -43.41 -2.10
C ARG A 169 -33.42 -43.87 -1.35
N LEU A 170 -34.58 -43.48 -1.88
CA LEU A 170 -35.90 -44.04 -1.59
C LEU A 170 -36.59 -44.14 -2.94
N GLU A 171 -36.41 -45.28 -3.61
CA GLU A 171 -37.11 -45.82 -4.78
C GLU A 171 -36.10 -46.68 -5.52
N ASP A 172 -36.08 -47.97 -5.19
CA ASP A 172 -35.91 -49.11 -6.12
C ASP A 172 -35.89 -50.40 -5.28
N GLU A 173 -37.00 -51.14 -5.42
CA GLU A 173 -37.39 -52.52 -5.01
C GLU A 173 -36.73 -53.24 -3.81
#